data_AF-A0A961LMW6-F1
#
_entry.id   AF-A0A961LMW6-F1
#
_cell.length_a   1.000
_cell.length_b   1.000
_cell.length_c   1.000
_cell.angle_alpha   90.00
_cell.angle_beta   90.00
_cell.angle_gamma   90.00
#
_symmetry.space_group_name_H-M   'P 1'
#
loop_
_entity.id
_entity.type
_entity.pdbx_description
1 polymer ?
#
loop_
_entity_poly.entity_id
_entity_poly.type
_entity_poly.pdbx_seq_one_letter_code
_entity_poly.pdbx_strand_id
1 'polypeptide(L)'
;MTHGLYSGILKTIVLAAGLLAPAAAGAITFANQRICTLVGEGAHNGTNATSNHQPGLRLYGTDLGFSFRHRQRMVMLFGDTWIEDDAICPPLPPSDDSVGWFFLGDDDDPEDCLDLRFHTDATGAARPIRVFKNGAQLPMGPLRTPITGWSDNRRAYGYFTGEPTVACGPGNACPADLSCGADNLCVDPTSSLPTAAAAERHIARNPGPLGLTLNLYTVRHTFVTSKFLNATAQAVKSFSENNPGANDYTPPNAGFALSTGELLMWGRPGFAAPLGSSADLYLLHHSMAGLQGRSGPSSWQPRYFAGMRGRAPIWSDNQQDAVPVIENEPVLQVLQHSIAWVPSLNQFVMLYSGRLPFPFTFVHNAPNTGVRLRTAPHPWGPWSAPQLMWNASAEGAYGGCPDGILYPPGGGGCAQTDPYRPGGFDMCPAASNNPNFDFGVEYGVNILSRFTAPGPVANSATIYWNLSTWNPYRVVLMKTTITLP
;
A
#
# COMPACT_ATOMS: atom_id res chain seq x y z
N MET A 1 -5.62 -48.24 68.77
CA MET A 1 -6.16 -48.76 67.49
C MET A 1 -6.14 -47.62 66.49
N THR A 2 -5.03 -47.53 65.76
CA THR A 2 -4.75 -46.50 64.75
C THR A 2 -3.93 -47.22 63.70
N HIS A 3 -4.54 -47.49 62.55
CA HIS A 3 -3.95 -48.28 61.46
C HIS A 3 -2.89 -47.48 60.72
N GLY A 4 -1.71 -48.07 60.62
CA GLY A 4 -0.55 -47.54 59.90
C GLY A 4 -0.53 -47.91 58.42
N LEU A 5 -0.08 -46.91 57.64
CA LEU A 5 0.83 -46.95 56.48
C LEU A 5 1.07 -48.32 55.80
N TYR A 6 0.59 -48.43 54.56
CA TYR A 6 1.10 -49.38 53.57
C TYR A 6 1.94 -48.65 52.51
N SER A 7 3.17 -49.16 52.34
CA SER A 7 4.13 -48.83 51.30
C SER A 7 3.70 -49.47 49.97
N GLY A 8 3.68 -48.68 48.90
CA GLY A 8 3.45 -49.14 47.53
C GLY A 8 4.16 -48.22 46.54
N ILE A 9 5.35 -48.63 46.09
CA ILE A 9 6.14 -47.95 45.06
C ILE A 9 5.55 -48.30 43.70
N LEU A 10 4.86 -47.35 43.06
CA LEU A 10 4.56 -47.43 41.62
C LEU A 10 5.77 -46.91 40.83
N LYS A 11 6.38 -47.78 40.02
CA LYS A 11 7.33 -47.39 38.97
C LYS A 11 6.55 -46.79 37.79
N THR A 12 6.56 -45.47 37.67
CA THR A 12 6.09 -44.79 36.46
C THR A 12 7.20 -44.84 35.40
N ILE A 13 6.98 -45.61 34.33
CA ILE A 13 7.79 -45.53 33.11
C ILE A 13 7.40 -44.24 32.40
N VAL A 14 8.29 -43.24 32.42
CA VAL A 14 8.18 -42.05 31.57
C VAL A 14 8.67 -42.45 30.18
N LEU A 15 7.75 -42.73 29.25
CA LEU A 15 8.06 -42.68 27.83
C LEU A 15 8.30 -41.20 27.48
N ALA A 16 9.57 -40.83 27.33
CA ALA A 16 9.96 -39.59 26.67
C ALA A 16 9.62 -39.73 25.17
N ALA A 17 8.37 -39.43 24.81
CA ALA A 17 8.06 -39.05 23.44
C ALA A 17 8.74 -37.69 23.22
N GLY A 18 9.91 -37.72 22.60
CA GLY A 18 10.58 -36.54 22.07
C GLY A 18 9.66 -35.89 21.05
N LEU A 19 8.84 -34.95 21.51
CA LEU A 19 8.29 -33.90 20.68
C LEU A 19 9.49 -33.13 20.15
N LEU A 20 9.95 -33.51 18.95
CA LEU A 20 10.69 -32.62 18.10
C LEU A 20 9.78 -31.41 17.89
N ALA A 21 10.01 -30.35 18.67
CA ALA A 21 9.57 -29.04 18.28
C ALA A 21 10.01 -28.86 16.82
N PRO A 22 9.14 -28.38 15.91
CA PRO A 22 9.58 -28.05 14.58
C PRO A 22 10.78 -27.12 14.75
N ALA A 23 11.92 -27.49 14.14
CA ALA A 23 13.10 -26.64 14.14
C ALA A 23 12.64 -25.23 13.79
N ALA A 24 12.95 -24.26 14.65
CA ALA A 24 12.58 -22.87 14.43
C ALA A 24 13.07 -22.51 13.02
N ALA A 25 12.15 -22.38 12.08
CA ALA A 25 12.46 -21.83 10.77
C ALA A 25 13.14 -20.48 11.07
N GLY A 26 14.35 -20.28 10.56
CA GLY A 26 15.14 -19.10 10.91
C GLY A 26 14.32 -17.83 10.64
N ALA A 27 14.47 -16.83 11.51
CA ALA A 27 13.84 -15.54 11.28
C ALA A 27 14.37 -14.91 9.98
N ILE A 28 13.53 -14.12 9.31
CA ILE A 28 14.00 -13.33 8.17
C ILE A 28 14.86 -12.23 8.78
N THR A 29 16.09 -12.08 8.29
CA THR A 29 16.94 -10.97 8.75
C THR A 29 16.87 -9.83 7.75
N PHE A 30 16.94 -8.61 8.26
CA PHE A 30 16.87 -7.42 7.43
C PHE A 30 17.76 -6.30 7.97
N ALA A 31 18.24 -5.46 7.07
CA ALA A 31 19.00 -4.25 7.38
C ALA A 31 18.36 -3.08 6.63
N ASN A 32 17.90 -2.07 7.35
CA ASN A 32 17.22 -0.91 6.80
C ASN A 32 18.17 0.28 6.67
N GLN A 33 17.92 1.10 5.66
CA GLN A 33 18.66 2.33 5.41
C GLN A 33 17.71 3.38 4.83
N ARG A 34 17.79 4.61 5.33
CA ARG A 34 17.23 5.78 4.64
C ARG A 34 18.17 6.18 3.52
N ILE A 35 17.64 6.40 2.32
CA ILE A 35 18.41 6.99 1.24
C ILE A 35 18.24 8.52 1.23
N CYS A 36 17.01 8.99 0.99
CA CYS A 36 16.72 10.41 0.79
C CYS A 36 15.24 10.70 1.04
N THR A 37 14.85 11.97 0.98
CA THR A 37 13.43 12.36 0.92
C THR A 37 13.04 12.62 -0.53
N LEU A 38 12.07 11.88 -1.05
CA LEU A 38 11.59 12.03 -2.43
C LEU A 38 10.76 13.31 -2.60
N VAL A 39 9.92 13.62 -1.62
CA VAL A 39 9.01 14.78 -1.62
C VAL A 39 8.89 15.33 -0.20
N GLY A 40 8.92 16.65 -0.03
CA GLY A 40 8.64 17.33 1.24
C GLY A 40 9.85 17.84 2.04
N GLU A 41 11.08 17.74 1.51
CA GLU A 41 12.32 18.16 2.21
C GLU A 41 12.62 19.66 2.11
N GLY A 42 12.26 20.30 0.99
CA GLY A 42 12.75 21.64 0.62
C GLY A 42 11.75 22.80 0.66
N ALA A 43 10.45 22.54 0.70
CA ALA A 43 9.45 23.60 0.57
C ALA A 43 9.34 24.50 1.82
N HIS A 44 9.80 24.00 2.97
CA HIS A 44 9.57 24.62 4.29
C HIS A 44 10.72 25.51 4.79
N ASN A 45 11.89 25.48 4.12
CA ASN A 45 13.09 26.25 4.51
C ASN A 45 13.64 27.18 3.40
N GLY A 46 12.91 27.38 2.30
CA GLY A 46 13.36 28.21 1.18
C GLY A 46 14.55 27.62 0.38
N THR A 47 15.08 26.47 0.82
CA THR A 47 16.04 25.65 0.10
C THR A 47 15.26 24.59 -0.66
N ASN A 48 14.88 24.91 -1.89
CA ASN A 48 14.11 24.04 -2.77
C ASN A 48 14.96 22.86 -3.28
N ALA A 49 15.38 21.98 -2.37
CA ALA A 49 16.06 20.74 -2.67
C ALA A 49 15.18 19.58 -2.20
N THR A 50 13.96 19.49 -2.74
CA THR A 50 13.46 18.14 -3.02
C THR A 50 14.42 17.51 -4.02
N SER A 51 14.65 16.19 -3.96
CA SER A 51 15.53 15.48 -4.91
C SER A 51 15.09 15.61 -6.38
N ASN A 52 13.92 16.19 -6.63
CA ASN A 52 13.53 16.63 -7.95
C ASN A 52 14.37 17.84 -8.34
N HIS A 53 15.24 17.71 -9.33
CA HIS A 53 16.02 18.84 -9.85
C HIS A 53 15.14 19.78 -10.70
N GLN A 54 13.99 20.20 -10.17
CA GLN A 54 12.96 20.98 -10.86
C GLN A 54 12.79 22.36 -10.19
N PRO A 55 13.62 23.37 -10.56
CA PRO A 55 13.55 24.72 -10.00
C PRO A 55 12.14 25.33 -10.12
N GLY A 56 11.68 25.94 -9.02
CA GLY A 56 10.38 26.62 -8.97
C GLY A 56 9.18 25.69 -8.84
N LEU A 57 9.38 24.38 -8.64
CA LEU A 57 8.31 23.49 -8.24
C LEU A 57 7.74 23.93 -6.88
N ARG A 58 6.42 24.10 -6.81
CA ARG A 58 5.67 24.25 -5.56
C ARG A 58 5.03 22.90 -5.21
N LEU A 59 5.68 22.21 -4.27
CA LEU A 59 5.28 20.89 -3.78
C LEU A 59 5.82 20.73 -2.35
N TYR A 60 4.94 20.83 -1.36
CA TYR A 60 5.26 20.91 0.06
C TYR A 60 5.18 19.58 0.79
N GLY A 61 4.36 18.67 0.29
CA GLY A 61 4.17 17.34 0.85
C GLY A 61 3.16 16.54 0.05
N THR A 62 3.18 15.24 0.24
CA THR A 62 2.30 14.28 -0.44
C THR A 62 2.08 13.06 0.44
N ASP A 63 0.95 12.41 0.28
CA ASP A 63 0.76 11.04 0.74
C ASP A 63 1.20 10.02 -0.33
N LEU A 64 1.56 8.81 0.12
CA LEU A 64 1.76 7.62 -0.71
C LEU A 64 2.92 7.76 -1.70
N GLY A 65 2.71 7.36 -2.95
CA GLY A 65 3.76 7.22 -3.96
C GLY A 65 3.70 5.86 -4.66
N PHE A 66 2.50 5.38 -5.02
CA PHE A 66 2.34 4.10 -5.70
C PHE A 66 3.00 4.11 -7.05
N SER A 67 4.01 3.25 -7.20
CA SER A 67 4.88 3.25 -8.37
C SER A 67 4.57 2.12 -9.35
N PHE A 68 4.62 2.42 -10.65
CA PHE A 68 4.58 1.42 -11.72
C PHE A 68 5.36 1.86 -12.95
N ARG A 69 5.93 0.88 -13.68
CA ARG A 69 6.63 1.15 -14.94
C ARG A 69 5.61 1.40 -16.05
N HIS A 70 5.74 2.52 -16.74
CA HIS A 70 5.01 2.78 -17.98
C HIS A 70 5.99 3.15 -19.09
N ARG A 71 6.20 2.24 -20.05
CA ARG A 71 7.17 2.40 -21.13
C ARG A 71 8.60 2.54 -20.59
N GLN A 72 9.27 3.62 -20.95
CA GLN A 72 10.61 4.00 -20.46
C GLN A 72 10.53 4.94 -19.25
N ARG A 73 9.39 5.01 -18.57
CA ARG A 73 9.24 5.84 -17.37
C ARG A 73 8.87 5.01 -16.17
N MET A 74 9.34 5.45 -15.02
CA MET A 74 8.73 5.15 -13.75
C MET A 74 7.68 6.22 -13.47
N VAL A 75 6.46 5.80 -13.11
CA VAL A 75 5.37 6.70 -12.73
C VAL A 75 5.06 6.45 -11.26
N MET A 76 4.83 7.51 -10.49
CA MET A 76 4.42 7.47 -9.10
C MET A 76 3.15 8.31 -8.91
N LEU A 77 2.12 7.69 -8.33
CA LEU A 77 0.87 8.36 -7.97
C LEU A 77 0.90 8.72 -6.50
N PHE A 78 0.72 10.01 -6.21
CA PHE A 78 0.73 10.58 -4.87
C PHE A 78 -0.68 11.02 -4.49
N GLY A 79 -1.05 10.77 -3.24
CA GLY A 79 -2.29 11.23 -2.63
C GLY A 79 -2.14 12.61 -2.00
N ASP A 80 -3.25 13.31 -1.77
CA ASP A 80 -3.35 14.41 -0.81
C ASP A 80 -2.18 15.42 -0.95
N THR A 81 -1.91 15.86 -2.18
CA THR A 81 -0.71 16.64 -2.48
C THR A 81 -0.86 18.11 -2.10
N TRP A 82 0.19 18.65 -1.49
CA TRP A 82 0.22 20.03 -1.00
C TRP A 82 1.08 20.89 -1.92
N ILE A 83 0.46 21.87 -2.57
CA ILE A 83 1.14 22.86 -3.44
C ILE A 83 1.43 24.18 -2.73
N GLU A 84 0.99 24.29 -1.49
CA GLU A 84 1.21 25.39 -0.54
C GLU A 84 1.20 24.83 0.87
N ASP A 85 1.66 25.63 1.83
CA ASP A 85 1.81 25.26 3.22
C ASP A 85 0.47 25.12 3.96
N ASP A 86 -0.63 25.66 3.43
CA ASP A 86 -2.00 25.56 3.95
C ASP A 86 -2.98 24.83 3.01
N ALA A 87 -2.49 23.98 2.10
CA ALA A 87 -3.26 23.41 0.99
C ALA A 87 -4.53 22.61 1.37
N ILE A 88 -4.65 22.13 2.62
CA ILE A 88 -5.82 21.41 3.13
C ILE A 88 -6.74 22.30 3.98
N CYS A 89 -6.46 23.61 4.07
CA CYS A 89 -7.36 24.55 4.69
C CYS A 89 -8.52 24.93 3.75
N PRO A 90 -9.75 25.10 4.27
CA PRO A 90 -10.87 25.54 3.45
C PRO A 90 -10.61 26.88 2.74
N PRO A 91 -11.00 27.02 1.44
CA PRO A 91 -11.76 26.06 0.65
C PRO A 91 -10.89 24.94 0.05
N LEU A 92 -11.33 23.68 0.24
CA LEU A 92 -10.60 22.51 -0.26
C LEU A 92 -10.62 22.45 -1.79
N PRO A 93 -9.49 22.09 -2.44
CA PRO A 93 -9.44 21.92 -3.88
C PRO A 93 -10.30 20.70 -4.31
N PRO A 94 -10.92 20.75 -5.50
CA PRO A 94 -11.69 19.62 -6.02
C PRO A 94 -10.82 18.42 -6.39
N SER A 95 -9.52 18.64 -6.61
CA SER A 95 -8.51 17.59 -6.80
C SER A 95 -7.15 18.11 -6.35
N ASP A 96 -6.45 17.34 -5.52
CA ASP A 96 -5.14 17.69 -4.97
C ASP A 96 -4.06 16.68 -5.35
N ASP A 97 -4.36 15.37 -5.38
CA ASP A 97 -3.47 14.28 -5.82
C ASP A 97 -2.53 14.63 -6.96
N SER A 98 -1.27 14.17 -6.94
CA SER A 98 -0.28 14.49 -7.98
C SER A 98 0.39 13.26 -8.59
N VAL A 99 1.08 13.46 -9.71
CA VAL A 99 1.83 12.39 -10.39
C VAL A 99 3.26 12.84 -10.64
N GLY A 100 4.18 12.09 -10.04
CA GLY A 100 5.61 12.19 -10.31
C GLY A 100 6.03 11.16 -11.35
N TRP A 101 7.10 11.44 -12.09
CA TRP A 101 7.68 10.48 -13.02
C TRP A 101 9.15 10.78 -13.29
N PHE A 102 9.90 9.76 -13.73
CA PHE A 102 11.26 9.93 -14.25
C PHE A 102 11.53 8.91 -15.36
N PHE A 103 12.57 9.13 -16.17
CA PHE A 103 12.95 8.20 -17.23
C PHE A 103 13.83 7.08 -16.66
N LEU A 104 13.57 5.86 -17.09
CA LEU A 104 14.42 4.71 -16.76
C LEU A 104 15.64 4.71 -17.69
N GLY A 105 16.84 4.62 -17.12
CA GLY A 105 18.11 4.71 -17.82
C GLY A 105 18.77 6.10 -17.83
N ASP A 106 18.10 7.14 -17.32
CA ASP A 106 18.69 8.45 -17.03
C ASP A 106 18.82 8.59 -15.52
N ASP A 107 20.04 8.48 -14.97
CA ASP A 107 20.35 8.67 -13.54
C ASP A 107 19.29 8.04 -12.59
N ASP A 108 18.94 6.77 -12.87
CA ASP A 108 17.89 6.02 -12.16
C ASP A 108 18.47 5.10 -11.07
N ASP A 109 19.65 5.43 -10.54
CA ASP A 109 20.21 4.72 -9.39
C ASP A 109 19.48 5.17 -8.12
N PRO A 110 18.65 4.31 -7.50
CA PRO A 110 17.94 4.67 -6.29
C PRO A 110 18.87 4.98 -5.11
N GLU A 111 20.16 4.66 -5.15
CA GLU A 111 21.14 5.03 -4.11
C GLU A 111 21.50 6.52 -4.14
N ASP A 112 21.43 7.16 -5.31
CA ASP A 112 21.68 8.60 -5.50
C ASP A 112 20.39 9.43 -5.39
N CYS A 113 19.32 8.81 -4.85
CA CYS A 113 17.94 9.30 -4.87
C CYS A 113 17.31 9.29 -6.28
N LEU A 114 16.01 9.64 -6.38
CA LEU A 114 15.28 9.62 -7.65
C LEU A 114 14.97 11.04 -8.13
N ASP A 115 15.33 11.37 -9.38
CA ASP A 115 15.00 12.65 -10.05
C ASP A 115 13.54 12.68 -10.53
N LEU A 116 12.61 12.69 -9.57
CA LEU A 116 11.18 12.79 -9.86
C LEU A 116 10.85 14.11 -10.56
N ARG A 117 9.97 14.08 -11.55
CA ARG A 117 9.47 15.27 -12.25
C ARG A 117 7.97 15.37 -12.14
N PHE A 118 7.49 16.60 -12.03
CA PHE A 118 6.06 16.90 -11.90
C PHE A 118 5.63 17.83 -13.02
N HIS A 119 4.47 17.56 -13.61
CA HIS A 119 3.85 18.53 -14.50
C HIS A 119 3.35 19.72 -13.67
N THR A 120 3.74 20.94 -14.04
CA THR A 120 3.36 22.15 -13.30
C THR A 120 2.46 23.09 -14.10
N ASP A 121 1.72 23.95 -13.39
CA ASP A 121 1.06 25.10 -13.97
C ASP A 121 2.01 26.29 -14.15
N ALA A 122 1.48 27.46 -14.56
CA ALA A 122 2.27 28.65 -14.79
C ALA A 122 2.90 29.25 -13.52
N THR A 123 2.41 28.88 -12.34
CA THR A 123 2.94 29.30 -11.04
C THR A 123 4.00 28.36 -10.49
N GLY A 124 4.25 27.23 -11.16
CA GLY A 124 5.14 26.16 -10.68
C GLY A 124 4.44 25.15 -9.77
N ALA A 125 3.14 25.29 -9.49
CA ALA A 125 2.39 24.32 -8.71
C ALA A 125 2.21 23.00 -9.46
N ALA A 126 2.40 21.87 -8.77
CA ALA A 126 2.13 20.55 -9.33
C ALA A 126 0.67 20.46 -9.80
N ARG A 127 0.46 19.99 -11.03
CA ARG A 127 -0.88 19.82 -11.58
C ARG A 127 -1.54 18.59 -10.98
N PRO A 128 -2.78 18.69 -10.51
CA PRO A 128 -3.45 17.55 -9.92
C PRO A 128 -3.78 16.49 -10.96
N ILE A 129 -3.88 15.26 -10.48
CA ILE A 129 -4.54 14.15 -11.15
C ILE A 129 -6.02 14.50 -11.27
N ARG A 130 -6.56 14.38 -12.47
CA ARG A 130 -7.99 14.55 -12.73
C ARG A 130 -8.57 13.28 -13.28
N VAL A 131 -9.57 12.76 -12.57
CA VAL A 131 -10.29 11.54 -12.94
C VAL A 131 -11.66 11.92 -13.49
N PHE A 132 -12.03 11.38 -14.66
CA PHE A 132 -13.29 11.68 -15.33
C PHE A 132 -14.18 10.45 -15.43
N LYS A 133 -15.44 10.55 -15.00
CA LYS A 133 -16.50 9.54 -15.16
C LYS A 133 -17.59 10.13 -16.05
N ASN A 134 -17.88 9.49 -17.18
CA ASN A 134 -18.89 9.95 -18.15
C ASN A 134 -18.73 11.42 -18.60
N GLY A 135 -17.49 11.90 -18.73
CA GLY A 135 -17.16 13.27 -19.14
C GLY A 135 -17.16 14.31 -18.01
N ALA A 136 -17.67 13.97 -16.82
CA ALA A 136 -17.59 14.81 -15.64
C ALA A 136 -16.32 14.51 -14.82
N GLN A 137 -15.66 15.53 -14.31
CA GLN A 137 -14.55 15.35 -13.37
C GLN A 137 -15.10 14.89 -12.01
N LEU A 138 -14.52 13.84 -11.45
CA LEU A 138 -14.80 13.39 -10.10
C LEU A 138 -14.07 14.27 -9.08
N PRO A 139 -14.70 14.57 -7.93
CA PRO A 139 -13.99 15.20 -6.82
C PRO A 139 -13.01 14.19 -6.20
N MET A 140 -11.73 14.49 -6.36
CA MET A 140 -10.55 13.74 -5.91
C MET A 140 -9.71 14.62 -4.97
N GLY A 141 -10.39 15.36 -4.09
CA GLY A 141 -9.76 16.20 -3.07
C GLY A 141 -9.34 15.37 -1.84
N PRO A 142 -9.17 16.01 -0.67
CA PRO A 142 -8.54 15.36 0.48
C PRO A 142 -9.17 14.03 0.89
N LEU A 143 -8.33 13.07 1.26
CA LEU A 143 -8.65 11.69 1.63
C LEU A 143 -9.20 10.82 0.49
N ARG A 144 -9.29 11.36 -0.73
CA ARG A 144 -9.68 10.61 -1.93
C ARG A 144 -8.48 10.39 -2.84
N THR A 145 -7.63 9.45 -2.44
CA THR A 145 -6.32 9.26 -3.07
C THR A 145 -6.31 8.15 -4.13
N PRO A 146 -5.22 8.04 -4.94
CA PRO A 146 -4.92 6.86 -5.73
C PRO A 146 -4.43 5.74 -4.79
N ILE A 147 -4.96 4.53 -4.97
CA ILE A 147 -4.67 3.37 -4.12
C ILE A 147 -3.60 2.47 -4.73
N THR A 148 -3.51 2.39 -6.06
CA THR A 148 -2.44 1.68 -6.77
C THR A 148 -2.48 2.04 -8.27
N GLY A 149 -1.46 1.64 -9.02
CA GLY A 149 -1.39 1.87 -10.46
C GLY A 149 -0.63 0.76 -11.18
N TRP A 150 -0.90 0.61 -12.46
CA TRP A 150 -0.23 -0.37 -13.31
C TRP A 150 -0.26 0.08 -14.77
N SER A 151 0.38 -0.70 -15.63
CA SER A 151 0.52 -0.36 -17.05
C SER A 151 0.56 -1.62 -17.89
N ASP A 152 -0.14 -1.56 -19.03
CA ASP A 152 -0.08 -2.59 -20.08
C ASP A 152 1.02 -2.26 -21.12
N ASN A 153 1.92 -1.33 -20.76
CA ASN A 153 2.95 -0.69 -21.60
C ASN A 153 2.41 0.20 -22.72
N ARG A 154 1.14 0.07 -23.13
CA ARG A 154 0.48 0.98 -24.08
C ARG A 154 -0.27 2.09 -23.36
N ARG A 155 -0.88 1.77 -22.21
CA ARG A 155 -1.74 2.60 -21.38
C ARG A 155 -1.33 2.46 -19.91
N ALA A 156 -1.43 3.56 -19.19
CA ALA A 156 -1.34 3.59 -17.74
C ALA A 156 -2.76 3.51 -17.15
N TYR A 157 -2.87 2.84 -16.01
CA TYR A 157 -4.10 2.68 -15.25
C TYR A 157 -3.84 3.07 -13.80
N GLY A 158 -4.88 3.58 -13.14
CA GLY A 158 -4.90 3.80 -11.71
C GLY A 158 -6.18 3.24 -11.10
N TYR A 159 -6.08 2.84 -9.84
CA TYR A 159 -7.20 2.44 -9.00
C TYR A 159 -7.44 3.56 -8.00
N PHE A 160 -8.51 4.31 -8.20
CA PHE A 160 -8.81 5.52 -7.43
C PHE A 160 -9.98 5.26 -6.48
N THR A 161 -9.96 5.95 -5.35
CA THR A 161 -11.14 6.04 -4.48
C THR A 161 -12.32 6.66 -5.23
N GLY A 162 -13.53 6.26 -4.86
CA GLY A 162 -14.79 6.80 -5.39
C GLY A 162 -15.72 7.18 -4.24
N GLU A 163 -17.03 6.99 -4.43
CA GLU A 163 -17.99 7.16 -3.34
C GLU A 163 -17.65 6.24 -2.15
N PRO A 164 -17.57 6.78 -0.92
CA PRO A 164 -17.07 6.05 0.24
C PRO A 164 -18.07 5.01 0.77
N THR A 165 -19.34 5.11 0.39
CA THR A 165 -20.39 4.15 0.71
C THR A 165 -21.36 4.03 -0.46
N VAL A 166 -21.91 2.84 -0.67
CA VAL A 166 -22.96 2.60 -1.68
C VAL A 166 -24.26 2.28 -0.97
N ALA A 167 -25.28 3.13 -1.15
CA ALA A 167 -26.60 2.94 -0.57
C ALA A 167 -27.44 1.92 -1.35
N CYS A 168 -28.38 1.29 -0.66
CA CYS A 168 -29.38 0.38 -1.19
C CYS A 168 -30.75 0.66 -0.58
N GLY A 169 -31.81 0.07 -1.10
CA GLY A 169 -33.17 0.23 -0.59
C GLY A 169 -34.24 0.17 -1.69
N PRO A 170 -35.45 0.66 -1.44
CA PRO A 170 -36.51 0.69 -2.44
C PRO A 170 -36.05 1.42 -3.72
N GLY A 171 -35.95 0.68 -4.83
CA GLY A 171 -35.49 1.22 -6.13
C GLY A 171 -33.98 1.22 -6.36
N ASN A 172 -33.16 0.91 -5.35
CA ASN A 172 -31.71 0.83 -5.44
C ASN A 172 -31.22 -0.54 -4.96
N ALA A 173 -30.93 -1.44 -5.89
CA ALA A 173 -30.37 -2.75 -5.56
C ALA A 173 -28.84 -2.67 -5.47
N CYS A 174 -28.26 -3.44 -4.53
CA CYS A 174 -26.83 -3.70 -4.54
C CYS A 174 -26.43 -4.48 -5.80
N PRO A 175 -25.14 -4.39 -6.21
CA PRO A 175 -24.54 -5.37 -7.11
C PRO A 175 -24.88 -6.81 -6.68
N ALA A 176 -24.99 -7.72 -7.66
CA ALA A 176 -25.50 -9.08 -7.42
C ALA A 176 -24.65 -9.90 -6.42
N ASP A 177 -23.39 -9.52 -6.27
CA ASP A 177 -22.40 -10.08 -5.35
C ASP A 177 -22.37 -9.35 -4.00
N LEU A 178 -23.33 -8.49 -3.69
CA LEU A 178 -23.46 -7.79 -2.40
C LEU A 178 -24.90 -7.87 -1.87
N SER A 179 -25.05 -7.64 -0.57
CA SER A 179 -26.34 -7.65 0.12
C SER A 179 -26.68 -6.28 0.68
N CYS A 180 -27.97 -5.94 0.77
CA CYS A 180 -28.40 -4.72 1.43
C CYS A 180 -28.42 -4.92 2.96
N GLY A 181 -27.55 -4.20 3.68
CA GLY A 181 -27.39 -4.28 5.12
C GLY A 181 -28.38 -3.43 5.92
N ALA A 182 -28.26 -3.45 7.26
CA ALA A 182 -29.21 -2.84 8.19
C ALA A 182 -29.34 -1.30 8.04
N ASP A 183 -28.27 -0.63 7.60
CA ASP A 183 -28.22 0.83 7.44
C ASP A 183 -28.59 1.30 6.03
N ASN A 184 -29.25 0.46 5.23
CA ASN A 184 -29.50 0.74 3.80
C ASN A 184 -28.19 0.97 3.01
N LEU A 185 -27.14 0.25 3.39
CA LEU A 185 -25.84 0.26 2.71
C LEU A 185 -25.56 -1.13 2.16
N CYS A 186 -24.96 -1.19 0.97
CA CYS A 186 -24.46 -2.45 0.43
C CYS A 186 -23.31 -2.95 1.28
N VAL A 187 -23.35 -4.24 1.63
CA VAL A 187 -22.33 -4.92 2.44
C VAL A 187 -22.01 -6.27 1.81
N ASP A 188 -20.87 -6.84 2.20
CA ASP A 188 -20.52 -8.22 1.85
C ASP A 188 -20.48 -9.05 3.15
N PRO A 189 -21.49 -9.90 3.42
CA PRO A 189 -21.54 -10.70 4.63
C PRO A 189 -20.41 -11.75 4.72
N THR A 190 -19.69 -11.99 3.62
CA THR A 190 -18.55 -12.92 3.55
C THR A 190 -17.19 -12.20 3.70
N SER A 191 -17.20 -10.88 3.84
CA SER A 191 -16.00 -10.10 4.19
C SER A 191 -15.63 -10.30 5.66
N SER A 192 -14.35 -10.15 5.99
CA SER A 192 -13.84 -10.11 7.37
C SER A 192 -14.33 -8.89 8.15
N LEU A 193 -14.87 -7.88 7.45
CA LEU A 193 -15.66 -6.78 8.01
C LEU A 193 -17.09 -6.83 7.44
N PRO A 194 -17.95 -7.76 7.88
CA PRO A 194 -19.23 -8.06 7.21
C PRO A 194 -20.28 -6.95 7.34
N THR A 195 -20.10 -6.02 8.30
CA THR A 195 -20.97 -4.86 8.49
C THR A 195 -20.40 -3.58 7.87
N ALA A 196 -19.18 -3.61 7.34
CA ALA A 196 -18.59 -2.45 6.68
C ALA A 196 -19.26 -2.23 5.32
N ALA A 197 -19.58 -0.98 5.04
CA ALA A 197 -20.18 -0.59 3.77
C ALA A 197 -19.22 -0.83 2.60
N ALA A 198 -19.77 -1.37 1.51
CA ALA A 198 -19.12 -1.37 0.21
C ALA A 198 -18.91 0.07 -0.27
N ALA A 199 -17.84 0.29 -1.02
CA ALA A 199 -17.54 1.58 -1.60
C ALA A 199 -17.21 1.44 -3.09
N GLU A 200 -17.28 2.56 -3.82
CA GLU A 200 -16.82 2.60 -5.20
C GLU A 200 -15.29 2.68 -5.25
N ARG A 201 -14.71 1.96 -6.19
CA ARG A 201 -13.34 2.10 -6.65
C ARG A 201 -13.31 2.22 -8.16
N HIS A 202 -12.55 3.19 -8.66
CA HIS A 202 -12.51 3.50 -10.07
C HIS A 202 -11.25 2.97 -10.71
N ILE A 203 -11.41 2.01 -11.62
CA ILE A 203 -10.34 1.63 -12.54
C ILE A 203 -10.37 2.63 -13.67
N ALA A 204 -9.44 3.57 -13.64
CA ALA A 204 -9.35 4.65 -14.59
C ALA A 204 -8.09 4.52 -15.45
N ARG A 205 -8.22 4.90 -16.72
CA ARG A 205 -7.19 4.75 -17.74
C ARG A 205 -6.72 6.11 -18.20
N ASN A 206 -5.40 6.27 -18.35
CA ASN A 206 -4.83 7.43 -18.99
C ASN A 206 -5.19 7.48 -20.50
N PRO A 207 -5.76 8.58 -21.02
CA PRO A 207 -6.21 8.68 -22.40
C PRO A 207 -5.07 9.00 -23.39
N GLY A 208 -3.91 9.46 -22.92
CA GLY A 208 -2.86 10.01 -23.77
C GLY A 208 -2.15 8.94 -24.63
N PRO A 209 -2.09 9.10 -25.97
CA PRO A 209 -1.46 8.10 -26.85
C PRO A 209 0.06 7.98 -26.64
N LEU A 210 0.69 8.99 -26.03
CA LEU A 210 2.15 9.11 -25.90
C LEU A 210 2.66 9.33 -24.46
N GLY A 211 1.80 9.21 -23.44
CA GLY A 211 2.22 9.45 -22.05
C GLY A 211 2.65 10.89 -21.76
N LEU A 212 2.31 11.87 -22.61
CA LEU A 212 2.66 13.29 -22.42
C LEU A 212 1.82 13.98 -21.34
N THR A 213 0.70 13.38 -20.95
CA THR A 213 -0.22 13.90 -19.92
C THR A 213 -0.50 12.76 -18.94
N LEU A 214 0.34 12.59 -17.93
CA LEU A 214 0.19 11.52 -16.94
C LEU A 214 -0.86 11.83 -15.87
N ASN A 215 -1.31 13.08 -15.76
CA ASN A 215 -2.24 13.52 -14.71
C ASN A 215 -3.73 13.48 -15.13
N LEU A 216 -4.08 12.83 -16.24
CA LEU A 216 -5.47 12.71 -16.71
C LEU A 216 -5.88 11.25 -16.79
N TYR A 217 -7.04 10.91 -16.22
CA TYR A 217 -7.57 9.55 -16.23
C TYR A 217 -9.07 9.55 -16.53
N THR A 218 -9.54 8.56 -17.27
CA THR A 218 -10.95 8.33 -17.54
C THR A 218 -11.38 7.00 -16.98
N VAL A 219 -12.40 6.99 -16.12
CA VAL A 219 -12.99 5.78 -15.53
C VAL A 219 -13.45 4.84 -16.63
N ARG A 220 -12.99 3.59 -16.55
CA ARG A 220 -13.36 2.49 -17.46
C ARG A 220 -14.29 1.50 -16.79
N HIS A 221 -14.12 1.34 -15.48
CA HIS A 221 -14.97 0.51 -14.65
C HIS A 221 -15.08 1.11 -13.25
N THR A 222 -16.28 0.98 -12.67
CA THR A 222 -16.53 1.28 -11.25
C THR A 222 -16.73 -0.05 -10.56
N PHE A 223 -15.74 -0.44 -9.75
CA PHE A 223 -15.76 -1.65 -8.95
C PHE A 223 -16.37 -1.32 -7.59
N VAL A 224 -17.54 -1.88 -7.29
CA VAL A 224 -18.15 -1.77 -5.97
C VAL A 224 -17.71 -2.99 -5.16
N THR A 225 -17.07 -2.75 -4.02
CA THR A 225 -16.42 -3.83 -3.26
C THR A 225 -16.40 -3.55 -1.76
N SER A 226 -16.41 -4.61 -0.96
CA SER A 226 -16.14 -4.59 0.49
C SER A 226 -14.90 -5.39 0.87
N LYS A 227 -14.12 -5.88 -0.11
CA LYS A 227 -12.92 -6.72 0.09
C LYS A 227 -11.66 -6.12 -0.55
N PHE A 228 -11.81 -5.22 -1.51
CA PHE A 228 -10.72 -4.62 -2.29
C PHE A 228 -10.71 -3.09 -2.19
N LEU A 229 -11.01 -2.57 -0.99
CA LEU A 229 -11.08 -1.13 -0.72
C LEU A 229 -9.70 -0.50 -0.55
N ASN A 230 -8.81 -1.18 0.15
CA ASN A 230 -7.39 -0.86 0.25
C ASN A 230 -6.64 -1.92 -0.55
N ALA A 231 -5.89 -1.56 -1.58
CA ALA A 231 -5.38 -2.54 -2.53
C ALA A 231 -3.97 -2.25 -3.02
N THR A 232 -3.26 -3.32 -3.40
CA THR A 232 -2.07 -3.22 -4.25
C THR A 232 -2.30 -4.06 -5.49
N ALA A 233 -1.88 -3.56 -6.64
CA ALA A 233 -1.89 -4.32 -7.87
C ALA A 233 -0.50 -4.44 -8.48
N GLN A 234 -0.23 -5.58 -9.09
CA GLN A 234 0.98 -5.84 -9.85
C GLN A 234 0.63 -6.54 -11.16
N ALA A 235 1.04 -5.96 -12.28
CA ALA A 235 1.03 -6.67 -13.55
C ALA A 235 2.17 -7.70 -13.56
N VAL A 236 1.86 -8.91 -14.02
CA VAL A 236 2.81 -10.03 -14.17
C VAL A 236 2.83 -10.53 -15.60
N LYS A 237 3.93 -11.18 -16.00
CA LYS A 237 4.09 -11.63 -17.40
C LYS A 237 3.19 -12.79 -17.78
N SER A 238 3.00 -13.74 -16.87
CA SER A 238 2.08 -14.86 -17.06
C SER A 238 1.53 -15.35 -15.73
N PHE A 239 0.27 -15.76 -15.77
CA PHE A 239 -0.40 -16.39 -14.66
C PHE A 239 -1.36 -17.48 -15.17
N SER A 240 -1.29 -18.64 -14.56
CA SER A 240 -2.08 -19.82 -14.85
C SER A 240 -2.60 -20.39 -13.55
N GLU A 241 -3.93 -20.46 -13.44
CA GLU A 241 -4.62 -21.09 -12.31
C GLU A 241 -4.29 -22.58 -12.22
N ASN A 242 -4.19 -23.25 -13.39
CA ASN A 242 -4.05 -24.70 -13.50
C ASN A 242 -2.59 -25.18 -13.50
N ASN A 243 -1.63 -24.30 -13.76
CA ASN A 243 -0.22 -24.62 -13.73
C ASN A 243 0.61 -23.55 -12.99
N PRO A 244 0.45 -23.41 -11.66
CA PRO A 244 1.16 -22.40 -10.87
C PRO A 244 2.69 -22.40 -11.01
N GLY A 245 3.28 -23.58 -11.28
CA GLY A 245 4.74 -23.72 -11.45
C GLY A 245 5.28 -23.13 -12.75
N ALA A 246 4.42 -22.80 -13.72
CA ALA A 246 4.79 -22.15 -14.97
C ALA A 246 4.55 -20.62 -14.97
N ASN A 247 4.09 -20.07 -13.85
CA ASN A 247 3.82 -18.64 -13.73
C ASN A 247 5.13 -17.84 -13.72
N ASP A 248 5.14 -16.73 -14.47
CA ASP A 248 6.20 -15.73 -14.44
C ASP A 248 5.64 -14.46 -13.80
N TYR A 249 5.91 -14.33 -12.50
CA TYR A 249 5.49 -13.18 -11.69
C TYR A 249 6.35 -11.93 -11.89
N THR A 250 7.37 -11.98 -12.75
CA THR A 250 8.20 -10.80 -13.00
C THR A 250 7.36 -9.69 -13.64
N PRO A 251 7.54 -8.42 -13.22
CA PRO A 251 6.86 -7.31 -13.86
C PRO A 251 7.15 -7.26 -15.38
N PRO A 252 6.15 -6.99 -16.22
CA PRO A 252 6.34 -6.80 -17.66
C PRO A 252 7.38 -5.71 -17.98
N ASN A 253 8.23 -5.98 -18.97
CA ASN A 253 9.13 -4.99 -19.56
C ASN A 253 8.53 -4.38 -20.83
N ALA A 254 9.22 -3.41 -21.44
CA ALA A 254 8.83 -2.87 -22.73
C ALA A 254 8.85 -3.97 -23.80
N GLY A 255 7.77 -4.09 -24.59
CA GLY A 255 7.61 -5.15 -25.61
C GLY A 255 6.75 -6.35 -25.16
N PHE A 256 6.18 -6.28 -23.96
CA PHE A 256 5.32 -7.30 -23.37
C PHE A 256 4.14 -7.77 -24.26
N ALA A 257 3.96 -9.09 -24.34
CA ALA A 257 2.81 -9.71 -25.02
C ALA A 257 1.56 -9.62 -24.14
N LEU A 258 0.73 -8.64 -24.46
CA LEU A 258 -0.54 -8.35 -23.78
C LEU A 258 -1.50 -9.56 -23.64
N SER A 259 -1.34 -10.58 -24.48
CA SER A 259 -2.18 -11.79 -24.49
C SER A 259 -1.93 -12.73 -23.32
N THR A 260 -0.76 -12.69 -22.68
CA THR A 260 -0.44 -13.57 -21.53
C THR A 260 -0.40 -12.82 -20.21
N GLY A 261 -0.56 -11.49 -20.24
CA GLY A 261 -0.43 -10.66 -19.05
C GLY A 261 -1.63 -10.68 -18.16
N GLU A 262 -1.34 -10.71 -16.87
CA GLU A 262 -2.33 -10.78 -15.82
C GLU A 262 -2.05 -9.69 -14.81
N LEU A 263 -3.11 -9.09 -14.29
CA LEU A 263 -3.10 -8.18 -13.17
C LEU A 263 -3.40 -9.00 -11.93
N LEU A 264 -2.46 -9.08 -11.00
CA LEU A 264 -2.74 -9.57 -9.65
C LEU A 264 -3.13 -8.37 -8.79
N MET A 265 -4.21 -8.47 -8.01
CA MET A 265 -4.62 -7.43 -7.08
C MET A 265 -4.96 -8.06 -5.73
N TRP A 266 -4.29 -7.56 -4.69
CA TRP A 266 -4.59 -7.93 -3.32
C TRP A 266 -5.33 -6.80 -2.64
N GLY A 267 -6.44 -7.14 -2.00
CA GLY A 267 -7.36 -6.18 -1.39
C GLY A 267 -7.59 -6.45 0.07
N ARG A 268 -7.88 -5.39 0.82
CA ARG A 268 -8.41 -5.45 2.19
C ARG A 268 -9.74 -4.71 2.26
N PRO A 269 -10.63 -5.10 3.19
CA PRO A 269 -11.91 -4.43 3.39
C PRO A 269 -11.76 -3.04 4.02
N GLY A 270 -10.57 -2.66 4.47
CA GLY A 270 -10.31 -1.34 5.03
C GLY A 270 -8.82 -1.11 5.30
N PHE A 271 -8.50 0.09 5.76
CA PHE A 271 -7.16 0.48 6.22
C PHE A 271 -6.92 0.16 7.71
N ALA A 272 -7.99 -0.15 8.44
CA ALA A 272 -7.96 -0.60 9.82
C ALA A 272 -9.17 -1.48 10.08
N ALA A 273 -9.13 -2.23 11.17
CA ALA A 273 -10.26 -3.01 11.67
C ALA A 273 -10.66 -2.52 13.08
N PRO A 274 -11.95 -2.52 13.42
CA PRO A 274 -12.40 -2.36 14.79
C PRO A 274 -11.78 -3.41 15.72
N LEU A 275 -11.69 -3.09 17.01
CA LEU A 275 -11.25 -4.04 18.03
C LEU A 275 -12.11 -5.31 17.99
N GLY A 276 -11.47 -6.47 17.94
CA GLY A 276 -12.16 -7.77 17.87
C GLY A 276 -12.58 -8.18 16.46
N SER A 277 -12.23 -7.41 15.43
CA SER A 277 -12.38 -7.78 14.01
C SER A 277 -11.03 -7.80 13.31
N SER A 278 -10.99 -8.19 12.03
CA SER A 278 -9.77 -8.14 11.22
C SER A 278 -10.04 -7.57 9.83
N ALA A 279 -9.03 -6.92 9.25
CA ALA A 279 -9.05 -6.42 7.89
C ALA A 279 -8.23 -7.37 7.00
N ASP A 280 -8.77 -8.56 6.78
CA ASP A 280 -8.07 -9.66 6.12
C ASP A 280 -7.69 -9.36 4.66
N LEU A 281 -6.70 -10.09 4.14
CA LEU A 281 -6.19 -9.88 2.78
C LEU A 281 -6.85 -10.85 1.80
N TYR A 282 -7.47 -10.34 0.74
CA TYR A 282 -8.06 -11.09 -0.36
C TYR A 282 -7.22 -10.96 -1.63
N LEU A 283 -7.43 -11.86 -2.58
CA LEU A 283 -6.73 -11.87 -3.87
C LEU A 283 -7.72 -12.02 -5.02
N LEU A 284 -7.52 -11.24 -6.07
CA LEU A 284 -8.11 -11.45 -7.39
C LEU A 284 -7.03 -11.38 -8.47
N HIS A 285 -7.32 -11.94 -9.65
CA HIS A 285 -6.58 -11.62 -10.85
C HIS A 285 -7.50 -11.27 -12.03
N HIS A 286 -6.95 -10.56 -13.03
CA HIS A 286 -7.67 -10.16 -14.22
C HIS A 286 -6.75 -10.08 -15.44
N SER A 287 -7.22 -10.58 -16.58
CA SER A 287 -6.45 -10.51 -17.82
C SER A 287 -6.25 -9.08 -18.30
N MET A 288 -4.99 -8.69 -18.50
CA MET A 288 -4.61 -7.36 -18.99
C MET A 288 -5.17 -7.07 -20.39
N ALA A 289 -5.47 -8.09 -21.19
CA ALA A 289 -6.13 -7.94 -22.48
C ALA A 289 -7.56 -7.40 -22.33
N GLY A 290 -8.29 -7.81 -21.30
CA GLY A 290 -9.68 -7.39 -21.03
C GLY A 290 -9.83 -5.90 -20.69
N LEU A 291 -8.74 -5.24 -20.25
CA LEU A 291 -8.72 -3.81 -19.92
C LEU A 291 -8.63 -2.89 -21.16
N GLN A 292 -8.36 -3.45 -22.35
CA GLN A 292 -7.91 -2.66 -23.52
C GLN A 292 -9.00 -2.08 -24.42
N GLY A 293 -10.29 -2.30 -24.13
CA GLY A 293 -11.40 -1.87 -24.98
C GLY A 293 -11.15 -0.53 -25.68
N ARG A 294 -10.96 -0.56 -27.02
CA ARG A 294 -10.41 0.57 -27.80
C ARG A 294 -11.27 1.83 -27.67
N SER A 295 -12.55 1.66 -27.39
CA SER A 295 -13.52 2.69 -27.00
C SER A 295 -14.78 1.90 -26.66
N GLY A 296 -15.12 1.80 -25.36
CA GLY A 296 -16.18 0.91 -24.86
C GLY A 296 -15.85 0.35 -23.47
N PRO A 297 -16.85 -0.08 -22.68
CA PRO A 297 -16.63 -0.57 -21.32
C PRO A 297 -15.53 -1.65 -21.30
N SER A 298 -14.59 -1.56 -20.36
CA SER A 298 -13.68 -2.67 -20.08
C SER A 298 -14.51 -3.84 -19.56
N SER A 299 -14.28 -5.05 -20.06
CA SER A 299 -14.85 -6.26 -19.48
C SER A 299 -14.07 -6.60 -18.21
N TRP A 300 -14.31 -5.82 -17.15
CA TRP A 300 -13.86 -6.16 -15.81
C TRP A 300 -14.59 -7.44 -15.40
N GLN A 301 -13.85 -8.55 -15.42
CA GLN A 301 -14.33 -9.90 -15.13
C GLN A 301 -13.22 -10.62 -14.35
N PRO A 302 -12.89 -10.13 -13.14
CA PRO A 302 -11.82 -10.71 -12.35
C PRO A 302 -12.18 -12.12 -11.89
N ARG A 303 -11.15 -12.91 -11.61
CA ARG A 303 -11.25 -14.19 -10.93
C ARG A 303 -10.78 -14.00 -9.49
N TYR A 304 -11.58 -14.42 -8.53
CA TYR A 304 -11.34 -14.27 -7.11
C TYR A 304 -10.82 -15.56 -6.50
N PHE A 305 -9.81 -15.45 -5.64
CA PHE A 305 -9.27 -16.60 -4.92
C PHE A 305 -10.33 -17.14 -3.95
N ALA A 306 -10.80 -18.35 -4.18
CA ALA A 306 -11.89 -19.01 -3.45
C ALA A 306 -11.39 -20.19 -2.58
N GLY A 307 -10.10 -20.20 -2.26
CA GLY A 307 -9.48 -21.15 -1.35
C GLY A 307 -8.58 -22.18 -2.03
N MET A 308 -8.30 -23.27 -1.32
CA MET A 308 -7.38 -24.31 -1.77
C MET A 308 -8.06 -25.67 -1.84
N ARG A 309 -7.78 -26.43 -2.89
CA ARG A 309 -8.03 -27.89 -2.96
C ARG A 309 -6.70 -28.61 -2.88
N GLY A 310 -6.32 -29.04 -1.68
CA GLY A 310 -4.96 -29.54 -1.43
C GLY A 310 -3.93 -28.42 -1.66
N ARG A 311 -3.06 -28.57 -2.67
CA ARG A 311 -2.07 -27.54 -3.05
C ARG A 311 -2.49 -26.66 -4.24
N ALA A 312 -3.63 -26.94 -4.85
CA ALA A 312 -4.11 -26.18 -6.01
C ALA A 312 -5.06 -25.05 -5.57
N PRO A 313 -4.90 -23.82 -6.07
CA PRO A 313 -5.84 -22.74 -5.80
C PRO A 313 -7.17 -22.97 -6.52
N ILE A 314 -8.27 -22.55 -5.90
CA ILE A 314 -9.61 -22.49 -6.49
C ILE A 314 -9.92 -21.02 -6.81
N TRP A 315 -10.57 -20.79 -7.95
CA TRP A 315 -10.90 -19.46 -8.45
C TRP A 315 -12.38 -19.37 -8.82
N SER A 316 -13.05 -18.29 -8.42
CA SER A 316 -14.46 -18.01 -8.73
C SER A 316 -14.60 -16.73 -9.58
N ASP A 317 -15.67 -16.63 -10.34
CA ASP A 317 -16.10 -15.39 -11.01
C ASP A 317 -16.90 -14.46 -10.07
N ASN A 318 -17.23 -14.91 -8.85
CA ASN A 318 -18.03 -14.17 -7.88
C ASN A 318 -17.18 -13.67 -6.70
N GLN A 319 -17.28 -12.39 -6.38
CA GLN A 319 -16.58 -11.77 -5.26
C GLN A 319 -16.98 -12.35 -3.90
N GLN A 320 -18.23 -12.79 -3.72
CA GLN A 320 -18.68 -13.39 -2.45
C GLN A 320 -17.92 -14.68 -2.12
N ASP A 321 -17.51 -15.43 -3.14
CA ASP A 321 -16.74 -16.67 -2.95
C ASP A 321 -15.28 -16.40 -2.55
N ALA A 322 -14.83 -15.15 -2.64
CA ALA A 322 -13.47 -14.78 -2.29
C ALA A 322 -13.21 -15.03 -0.81
N VAL A 323 -12.21 -15.86 -0.51
CA VAL A 323 -11.73 -16.11 0.85
C VAL A 323 -10.37 -15.42 1.06
N PRO A 324 -9.99 -15.09 2.31
CA PRO A 324 -8.70 -14.46 2.54
C PRO A 324 -7.51 -15.37 2.24
N VAL A 325 -6.42 -14.78 1.77
CA VAL A 325 -5.09 -15.41 1.68
C VAL A 325 -4.27 -15.21 2.97
N ILE A 326 -4.67 -14.25 3.80
CA ILE A 326 -4.21 -14.06 5.19
C ILE A 326 -5.45 -13.76 6.03
N GLU A 327 -5.69 -14.59 7.03
CA GLU A 327 -6.83 -14.51 7.94
C GLU A 327 -6.40 -14.07 9.35
N ASN A 328 -7.32 -13.44 10.06
CA ASN A 328 -7.15 -13.03 11.46
C ASN A 328 -5.87 -12.23 11.68
N GLU A 329 -5.61 -11.26 10.79
CA GLU A 329 -4.43 -10.40 10.90
C GLU A 329 -4.43 -9.74 12.30
N PRO A 330 -3.40 -9.98 13.13
CA PRO A 330 -3.35 -9.49 14.52
C PRO A 330 -3.09 -7.97 14.61
N VAL A 331 -2.98 -7.29 13.46
CA VAL A 331 -2.67 -5.87 13.36
C VAL A 331 -3.96 -5.10 13.15
N LEU A 332 -4.35 -4.31 14.15
CA LEU A 332 -5.55 -3.46 14.10
C LEU A 332 -5.48 -2.41 12.98
N GLN A 333 -4.28 -1.89 12.70
CA GLN A 333 -4.01 -0.86 11.70
C GLN A 333 -3.13 -1.44 10.60
N VAL A 334 -3.76 -1.99 9.55
CA VAL A 334 -3.04 -2.49 8.38
C VAL A 334 -2.47 -1.37 7.53
N LEU A 335 -3.09 -0.18 7.58
CA LEU A 335 -2.80 1.00 6.77
C LEU A 335 -2.57 0.59 5.32
N GLN A 336 -1.61 1.19 4.65
CA GLN A 336 -1.37 0.90 3.24
C GLN A 336 -0.44 -0.31 3.17
N HIS A 337 -0.73 -1.20 2.24
CA HIS A 337 0.15 -2.32 1.94
C HIS A 337 0.71 -2.22 0.54
N SER A 338 1.84 -2.88 0.34
CA SER A 338 2.50 -3.05 -0.94
C SER A 338 3.02 -4.46 -1.07
N ILE A 339 2.68 -5.11 -2.17
CA ILE A 339 3.11 -6.47 -2.49
C ILE A 339 3.83 -6.45 -3.82
N ALA A 340 5.03 -7.02 -3.86
CA ALA A 340 5.83 -7.14 -5.07
C ALA A 340 6.49 -8.51 -5.17
N TRP A 341 6.58 -9.06 -6.37
CA TRP A 341 7.46 -10.19 -6.66
C TRP A 341 8.94 -9.76 -6.64
N VAL A 342 9.78 -10.45 -5.86
CA VAL A 342 11.22 -10.22 -5.76
C VAL A 342 11.96 -11.42 -6.37
N PRO A 343 12.48 -11.31 -7.62
CA PRO A 343 12.99 -12.45 -8.36
C PRO A 343 14.16 -13.18 -7.69
N SER A 344 15.07 -12.44 -7.04
CA SER A 344 16.25 -13.02 -6.36
C SER A 344 15.89 -13.85 -5.12
N LEU A 345 14.73 -13.61 -4.52
CA LEU A 345 14.21 -14.45 -3.44
C LEU A 345 13.31 -15.58 -3.95
N ASN A 346 12.81 -15.48 -5.18
CA ASN A 346 11.71 -16.30 -5.68
C ASN A 346 10.50 -16.26 -4.72
N GLN A 347 10.17 -15.06 -4.23
CA GLN A 347 9.08 -14.81 -3.29
C GLN A 347 8.35 -13.51 -3.65
N PHE A 348 7.06 -13.46 -3.40
CA PHE A 348 6.36 -12.22 -3.11
C PHE A 348 6.83 -11.68 -1.77
N VAL A 349 7.05 -10.38 -1.68
CA VAL A 349 7.33 -9.62 -0.47
C VAL A 349 6.19 -8.65 -0.25
N MET A 350 5.64 -8.64 0.96
CA MET A 350 4.61 -7.71 1.40
C MET A 350 5.17 -6.81 2.48
N LEU A 351 5.04 -5.50 2.29
CA LEU A 351 5.19 -4.49 3.32
C LEU A 351 3.81 -3.93 3.67
N TYR A 352 3.54 -3.71 4.96
CA TYR A 352 2.27 -3.15 5.43
C TYR A 352 2.40 -2.62 6.85
N SER A 353 1.31 -2.07 7.41
CA SER A 353 1.23 -1.53 8.76
C SER A 353 2.05 -0.24 8.96
N GLY A 354 1.78 0.44 10.06
CA GLY A 354 2.43 1.68 10.49
C GLY A 354 1.73 2.22 11.73
N ARG A 355 1.72 3.54 11.89
CA ARG A 355 1.04 4.28 12.94
C ARG A 355 0.15 5.34 12.32
N LEU A 356 -1.13 5.37 12.69
CA LEU A 356 -1.94 6.54 12.38
C LEU A 356 -1.48 7.76 13.20
N PRO A 357 -1.58 8.98 12.66
CA PRO A 357 -1.31 10.20 13.41
C PRO A 357 -2.52 10.63 14.26
N PHE A 358 -2.30 11.52 15.22
CA PHE A 358 -3.38 12.32 15.81
C PHE A 358 -3.95 13.29 14.74
N PRO A 359 -5.28 13.51 14.66
CA PRO A 359 -6.34 13.05 15.57
C PRO A 359 -6.93 11.67 15.25
N PHE A 360 -6.45 10.98 14.22
CA PHE A 360 -7.01 9.69 13.79
C PHE A 360 -6.80 8.57 14.81
N THR A 361 -5.79 8.70 15.68
CA THR A 361 -5.55 7.76 16.77
C THR A 361 -4.78 8.39 17.94
N PHE A 362 -4.87 7.77 19.11
CA PHE A 362 -4.09 8.09 20.31
C PHE A 362 -2.94 7.08 20.53
N VAL A 363 -2.46 6.44 19.47
CA VAL A 363 -1.43 5.40 19.60
C VAL A 363 -0.12 6.04 20.05
N HIS A 364 0.29 5.70 21.27
CA HIS A 364 1.64 6.00 21.76
C HIS A 364 2.70 5.32 20.89
N ASN A 365 3.92 5.86 20.92
CA ASN A 365 5.08 5.27 20.27
C ASN A 365 5.43 3.89 20.88
N ALA A 366 4.72 2.85 20.45
CA ALA A 366 4.87 1.49 20.92
C ALA A 366 6.02 0.78 20.19
N PRO A 367 6.88 0.03 20.90
CA PRO A 367 8.05 -0.64 20.31
C PRO A 367 7.67 -1.75 19.32
N ASN A 368 6.44 -2.28 19.38
CA ASN A 368 5.97 -3.37 18.52
C ASN A 368 5.13 -2.91 17.31
N THR A 369 5.08 -1.60 17.07
CA THR A 369 4.34 -1.00 15.95
C THR A 369 5.33 -0.52 14.89
N GLY A 370 4.97 -0.62 13.62
CA GLY A 370 5.84 -0.21 12.52
C GLY A 370 5.49 -0.92 11.23
N VAL A 371 6.42 -0.86 10.28
CA VAL A 371 6.29 -1.56 9.01
C VAL A 371 6.60 -3.03 9.23
N ARG A 372 5.69 -3.89 8.78
CA ARG A 372 5.79 -5.34 8.87
C ARG A 372 6.09 -5.94 7.51
N LEU A 373 6.78 -7.07 7.53
CA LEU A 373 7.15 -7.85 6.36
C LEU A 373 6.54 -9.25 6.43
N ARG A 374 6.07 -9.74 5.27
CA ARG A 374 5.76 -11.14 5.01
C ARG A 374 6.28 -11.57 3.64
N THR A 375 6.52 -12.87 3.47
CA THR A 375 6.89 -13.45 2.16
C THR A 375 6.00 -14.63 1.78
N ALA A 376 5.87 -14.91 0.48
CA ALA A 376 5.14 -16.07 -0.03
C ALA A 376 5.66 -16.53 -1.41
N PRO A 377 5.68 -17.84 -1.70
CA PRO A 377 6.13 -18.35 -3.01
C PRO A 377 5.07 -18.18 -4.12
N HIS A 378 3.80 -17.99 -3.74
CA HIS A 378 2.67 -17.78 -4.65
C HIS A 378 1.83 -16.60 -4.16
N PRO A 379 1.03 -15.96 -5.03
CA PRO A 379 0.27 -14.77 -4.63
C PRO A 379 -0.80 -15.09 -3.55
N TRP A 380 -1.24 -16.34 -3.47
CA TRP A 380 -2.16 -16.84 -2.42
C TRP A 380 -1.46 -17.45 -1.21
N GLY A 381 -0.12 -17.46 -1.15
CA GLY A 381 0.63 -18.03 -0.04
C GLY A 381 1.26 -19.42 -0.30
N PRO A 382 1.64 -20.17 0.75
CA PRO A 382 1.50 -19.80 2.16
C PRO A 382 2.32 -18.55 2.50
N TRP A 383 1.69 -17.57 3.14
CA TRP A 383 2.36 -16.36 3.61
C TRP A 383 3.06 -16.64 4.94
N SER A 384 4.28 -16.13 5.10
CA SER A 384 5.03 -16.20 6.35
C SER A 384 4.28 -15.51 7.49
N ALA A 385 4.62 -15.86 8.74
CA ALA A 385 4.25 -15.05 9.90
C ALA A 385 4.77 -13.60 9.75
N PRO A 386 4.08 -12.60 10.33
CA PRO A 386 4.49 -11.20 10.20
C PRO A 386 5.73 -10.91 11.05
N GLN A 387 6.71 -10.21 10.48
CA GLN A 387 7.89 -9.75 11.19
C GLN A 387 7.93 -8.22 11.19
N LEU A 388 8.27 -7.59 12.31
CA LEU A 388 8.43 -6.15 12.39
C LEU A 388 9.75 -5.77 11.72
N MET A 389 9.66 -5.29 10.47
CA MET A 389 10.81 -4.99 9.64
C MET A 389 11.43 -3.64 9.99
N TRP A 390 10.62 -2.64 10.27
CA TRP A 390 11.08 -1.28 10.56
C TRP A 390 10.24 -0.67 11.69
N ASN A 391 10.91 0.00 12.63
CA ASN A 391 10.28 0.70 13.74
C ASN A 391 11.00 2.02 13.98
N ALA A 392 10.25 3.13 13.99
CA ALA A 392 10.82 4.46 14.13
C ALA A 392 11.78 4.63 15.32
N SER A 393 11.45 4.07 16.49
CA SER A 393 12.29 4.18 17.68
C SER A 393 13.55 3.33 17.60
N ALA A 394 13.41 2.07 17.17
CA ALA A 394 14.54 1.15 17.02
C ALA A 394 15.54 1.61 15.96
N GLU A 395 15.04 2.30 14.94
CA GLU A 395 15.81 2.80 13.80
C GLU A 395 16.37 4.22 14.04
N GLY A 396 16.15 4.81 15.22
CA GLY A 396 16.62 6.17 15.53
C GLY A 396 15.98 7.26 14.64
N ALA A 397 14.80 6.99 14.06
CA ALA A 397 14.13 7.86 13.09
C ALA A 397 13.80 9.25 13.65
N TYR A 398 13.69 9.38 14.97
CA TYR A 398 13.25 10.57 15.71
C TYR A 398 14.36 11.61 16.03
N GLY A 399 15.59 11.46 15.55
CA GLY A 399 16.76 12.13 16.16
C GLY A 399 17.47 13.23 15.37
N GLY A 400 16.95 13.71 14.24
CA GLY A 400 17.77 14.45 13.27
C GLY A 400 17.25 15.80 12.77
N CYS A 401 16.26 16.44 13.40
CA CYS A 401 15.58 17.61 12.81
C CYS A 401 16.56 18.73 12.33
N PRO A 402 16.44 19.23 11.09
CA PRO A 402 15.40 18.91 10.08
C PRO A 402 15.67 17.60 9.30
N ASP A 403 16.88 17.08 9.36
CA ASP A 403 17.40 15.92 8.63
C ASP A 403 16.92 14.55 9.15
N GLY A 404 16.02 14.48 10.14
CA GLY A 404 15.50 13.21 10.71
C GLY A 404 14.50 12.52 9.79
N ILE A 405 14.03 11.29 10.13
CA ILE A 405 12.86 10.71 9.44
C ILE A 405 11.55 11.31 9.96
N LEU A 406 11.46 11.46 11.27
CA LEU A 406 10.26 11.84 12.00
C LEU A 406 10.61 12.88 13.07
N TYR A 407 9.67 13.77 13.38
CA TYR A 407 9.80 14.66 14.54
C TYR A 407 9.63 13.88 15.86
N PRO A 408 10.52 14.07 16.85
CA PRO A 408 10.46 13.36 18.13
C PRO A 408 9.27 13.79 18.99
N PRO A 409 8.74 12.90 19.84
CA PRO A 409 7.80 13.30 20.89
C PRO A 409 8.45 14.27 21.86
N GLY A 410 7.76 15.37 22.21
CA GLY A 410 8.25 16.36 23.16
C GLY A 410 9.45 17.18 22.68
N GLY A 411 9.72 17.21 21.37
CA GLY A 411 10.71 18.08 20.73
C GLY A 411 12.17 17.69 20.87
N GLY A 412 12.56 16.77 21.77
CA GLY A 412 13.86 16.06 21.69
C GLY A 412 15.14 16.91 21.56
N GLY A 413 15.12 18.20 21.90
CA GLY A 413 16.23 19.14 21.69
C GLY A 413 16.22 19.91 20.35
N CYS A 414 15.16 19.77 19.56
CA CYS A 414 14.92 20.39 18.26
C CYS A 414 13.52 21.05 18.22
N ALA A 415 13.08 21.54 17.06
CA ALA A 415 11.71 21.99 16.86
C ALA A 415 10.72 20.86 17.21
N GLN A 416 9.64 21.20 17.91
CA GLN A 416 8.69 20.22 18.45
C GLN A 416 7.87 19.50 17.37
N THR A 417 7.59 20.20 16.27
CA THR A 417 6.82 19.73 15.13
C THR A 417 7.27 20.49 13.90
N ASP A 418 7.02 19.92 12.73
CA ASP A 418 6.84 20.71 11.51
C ASP A 418 5.64 21.66 11.71
N PRO A 419 5.80 22.99 11.65
CA PRO A 419 4.71 23.95 11.83
C PRO A 419 3.77 24.00 10.62
N TYR A 420 4.17 23.44 9.48
CA TYR A 420 3.40 23.48 8.26
C TYR A 420 2.59 22.21 8.02
N ARG A 421 2.90 21.10 8.70
CA ARG A 421 2.17 19.81 8.53
C ARG A 421 0.67 19.92 8.89
N PRO A 422 -0.17 18.95 8.46
CA PRO A 422 -1.58 18.93 8.87
C PRO A 422 -1.69 18.59 10.34
N GLY A 423 -2.36 19.45 11.12
CA GLY A 423 -2.63 19.24 12.54
C GLY A 423 -4.02 19.71 12.95
N GLY A 424 -4.31 19.68 14.25
CA GLY A 424 -5.66 19.99 14.73
C GLY A 424 -6.74 18.99 14.28
N PHE A 425 -8.01 19.34 14.49
CA PHE A 425 -9.17 18.54 14.03
C PHE A 425 -9.68 18.96 12.65
N ASP A 426 -9.30 20.16 12.21
CA ASP A 426 -9.62 20.74 10.90
C ASP A 426 -8.58 20.38 9.82
N MET A 427 -7.55 19.60 10.19
CA MET A 427 -6.44 19.16 9.34
C MET A 427 -5.58 20.31 8.78
N CYS A 428 -5.87 21.56 9.13
CA CYS A 428 -5.06 22.73 8.81
C CYS A 428 -3.69 22.69 9.51
N PRO A 429 -2.68 23.43 9.01
CA PRO A 429 -1.43 23.62 9.72
C PRO A 429 -1.67 24.16 11.13
N ALA A 430 -1.47 23.31 12.13
CA ALA A 430 -1.62 23.65 13.53
C ALA A 430 -0.77 22.70 14.37
N ALA A 431 0.05 23.27 15.25
CA ALA A 431 0.65 22.47 16.31
C ALA A 431 -0.47 21.83 17.14
N SER A 432 -0.30 20.56 17.51
CA SER A 432 -1.22 19.95 18.46
C SER A 432 -1.09 20.67 19.80
N ASN A 433 -2.22 21.02 20.41
CA ASN A 433 -2.26 21.58 21.77
C ASN A 433 -1.66 20.64 22.82
N ASN A 434 -1.41 19.37 22.47
CA ASN A 434 -0.69 18.41 23.29
C ASN A 434 0.61 17.95 22.59
N PRO A 435 1.79 18.37 23.09
CA PRO A 435 3.10 18.05 22.50
C PRO A 435 3.43 16.54 22.53
N ASN A 436 2.76 15.75 23.38
CA ASN A 436 2.99 14.31 23.47
C ASN A 436 2.31 13.50 22.35
N PHE A 437 1.35 14.13 21.64
CA PHE A 437 0.71 13.56 20.46
C PHE A 437 1.16 14.25 19.17
N ASP A 438 2.06 15.21 19.29
CA ASP A 438 2.62 15.98 18.20
C ASP A 438 3.99 15.42 17.76
N PHE A 439 4.01 14.18 17.27
CA PHE A 439 5.22 13.52 16.82
C PHE A 439 5.03 12.88 15.44
N GLY A 440 6.14 12.58 14.78
CA GLY A 440 6.15 11.90 13.49
C GLY A 440 5.66 10.47 13.55
N VAL A 441 4.89 10.09 12.54
CA VAL A 441 4.50 8.70 12.34
C VAL A 441 4.67 8.30 10.89
N GLU A 442 5.00 7.04 10.70
CA GLU A 442 5.02 6.34 9.42
C GLU A 442 3.67 5.67 9.17
N TYR A 443 3.11 5.72 7.96
CA TYR A 443 1.78 5.14 7.72
C TYR A 443 1.53 4.57 6.31
N GLY A 444 2.39 4.88 5.34
CA GLY A 444 2.26 4.38 3.97
C GLY A 444 3.53 3.72 3.47
N VAL A 445 3.41 2.64 2.69
CA VAL A 445 4.55 1.93 2.08
C VAL A 445 4.28 1.58 0.62
N ASN A 446 5.28 1.75 -0.25
CA ASN A 446 5.27 1.21 -1.61
C ASN A 446 6.63 0.61 -1.98
N ILE A 447 6.65 -0.65 -2.43
CA ILE A 447 7.86 -1.30 -2.96
C ILE A 447 8.06 -0.85 -4.40
N LEU A 448 9.24 -0.31 -4.71
CA LEU A 448 9.65 0.06 -6.06
C LEU A 448 10.18 -1.19 -6.77
N SER A 449 9.27 -2.04 -7.24
CA SER A 449 9.58 -3.38 -7.76
C SER A 449 10.61 -3.39 -8.91
N ARG A 450 10.76 -2.26 -9.63
CA ARG A 450 11.75 -2.09 -10.70
C ARG A 450 13.20 -2.17 -10.21
N PHE A 451 13.45 -1.75 -8.96
CA PHE A 451 14.79 -1.60 -8.40
C PHE A 451 15.19 -2.73 -7.46
N THR A 452 14.33 -3.74 -7.28
CA THR A 452 14.71 -4.91 -6.48
C THR A 452 15.87 -5.64 -7.14
N ALA A 453 16.89 -5.99 -6.37
CA ALA A 453 18.11 -6.62 -6.85
C ALA A 453 18.51 -7.81 -5.96
N PRO A 454 19.35 -8.74 -6.45
CA PRO A 454 20.04 -9.69 -5.59
C PRO A 454 20.79 -8.96 -4.46
N GLY A 455 20.72 -9.51 -3.25
CA GLY A 455 21.46 -8.98 -2.12
C GLY A 455 22.91 -9.48 -2.09
N PRO A 456 23.70 -9.06 -1.09
CA PRO A 456 25.14 -9.34 -1.02
C PRO A 456 25.47 -10.81 -0.69
N VAL A 457 24.49 -11.59 -0.22
CA VAL A 457 24.67 -13.01 0.17
C VAL A 457 23.63 -13.90 -0.50
N ALA A 458 23.83 -15.22 -0.43
CA ALA A 458 22.83 -16.18 -0.90
C ALA A 458 21.49 -15.99 -0.18
N ASN A 459 20.37 -16.28 -0.88
CA ASN A 459 19.01 -16.12 -0.36
C ASN A 459 18.68 -14.70 0.14
N SER A 460 19.33 -13.68 -0.44
CA SER A 460 19.08 -12.28 -0.08
C SER A 460 18.69 -11.41 -1.27
N ALA A 461 17.98 -10.32 -0.97
CA ALA A 461 17.60 -9.29 -1.92
C ALA A 461 17.67 -7.91 -1.30
N THR A 462 18.09 -6.93 -2.11
CA THR A 462 17.92 -5.52 -1.80
C THR A 462 16.60 -5.07 -2.40
N ILE A 463 15.72 -4.49 -1.59
CA ILE A 463 14.51 -3.82 -2.04
C ILE A 463 14.61 -2.33 -1.75
N TYR A 464 14.05 -1.53 -2.65
CA TYR A 464 13.80 -0.11 -2.43
C TYR A 464 12.31 0.10 -2.27
N TRP A 465 11.94 0.94 -1.33
CA TRP A 465 10.55 1.22 -1.01
C TRP A 465 10.43 2.64 -0.50
N ASN A 466 9.28 3.28 -0.73
CA ASN A 466 9.01 4.57 -0.13
C ASN A 466 8.18 4.42 1.14
N LEU A 467 8.35 5.37 2.05
CA LEU A 467 7.66 5.48 3.32
C LEU A 467 6.99 6.85 3.42
N SER A 468 5.67 6.86 3.58
CA SER A 468 4.89 8.08 3.82
C SER A 468 4.89 8.39 5.31
N THR A 469 5.15 9.65 5.65
CA THR A 469 5.17 10.14 7.04
C THR A 469 4.26 11.33 7.24
N TRP A 470 3.81 11.55 8.49
CA TRP A 470 2.85 12.62 8.83
C TRP A 470 3.50 13.88 9.39
N ASN A 471 4.53 13.72 10.24
CA ASN A 471 5.27 14.83 10.85
C ASN A 471 6.79 14.58 10.69
N PRO A 472 7.43 15.14 9.65
CA PRO A 472 6.83 16.04 8.65
C PRO A 472 6.02 15.25 7.61
N TYR A 473 5.23 15.97 6.81
CA TYR A 473 4.38 15.36 5.78
C TYR A 473 5.16 15.13 4.48
N ARG A 474 5.67 13.91 4.29
CA ARG A 474 6.66 13.61 3.24
C ARG A 474 6.66 12.16 2.80
N VAL A 475 7.42 11.91 1.73
CA VAL A 475 7.70 10.57 1.21
C VAL A 475 9.21 10.35 1.21
N VAL A 476 9.66 9.31 1.93
CA VAL A 476 11.08 9.00 2.13
C VAL A 476 11.44 7.75 1.35
N LEU A 477 12.55 7.77 0.60
CA LEU A 477 13.10 6.57 -0.04
C LEU A 477 13.91 5.77 0.97
N MET A 478 13.56 4.50 1.10
CA MET A 478 14.16 3.53 1.98
C MET A 478 14.74 2.38 1.18
N LYS A 479 15.75 1.75 1.75
CA LYS A 479 16.39 0.54 1.26
C LYS A 479 16.36 -0.51 2.36
N THR A 480 16.07 -1.75 1.99
CA THR A 480 16.17 -2.89 2.90
C THR A 480 16.85 -4.05 2.21
N THR A 481 17.91 -4.58 2.82
CA THR A 481 18.46 -5.89 2.44
C THR A 481 17.74 -6.96 3.25
N ILE A 482 17.01 -7.86 2.60
CA ILE A 482 16.29 -8.98 3.20
C ILE A 482 17.11 -10.25 2.97
N THR A 483 17.31 -11.07 4.00
CA THR A 483 17.89 -12.42 3.88
C THR A 483 16.93 -13.45 4.45
N LEU A 484 16.54 -14.41 3.60
CA LEU A 484 15.73 -15.55 4.00
C LEU A 484 16.60 -16.61 4.69
N PRO A 485 16.02 -17.40 5.62
CA PRO A 485 16.74 -18.40 6.40
C PRO A 485 17.33 -19.56 5.59
#